data_AF-A0A914EAW7-F1
#
_entry.id   AF-A0A914EAW7-F1
#
_cell.length_a   1.000
_cell.length_b   1.000
_cell.length_c   1.000
_cell.angle_alpha   90.00
_cell.angle_beta   90.00
_cell.angle_gamma   90.00
#
_symmetry.space_group_name_H-M   'P 1'
#
loop_
_entity.id
_entity.type
_entity.pdbx_description
1 polymer ?
#
loop_
_entity_poly.entity_id
_entity_poly.type
_entity_poly.pdbx_seq_one_letter_code
_entity_poly.pdbx_strand_id
1 'polypeptide(L)' 'MFVPTVLLATVVHKKCFTCAICDTQLKLGGCAEDKLLKRQFGLMYFCPTHMLLNRDQKLDLLKKRFPVLEHLD' A
#
# COMPACT_ATOMS: atom_id res chain seq x y z
N MET A 1 28.91 17.69 10.98
CA MET A 1 28.19 16.90 9.94
C MET A 1 27.09 16.12 10.66
N PHE A 2 25.86 16.64 10.68
CA PHE A 2 24.71 15.92 11.22
C PHE A 2 23.69 15.85 10.09
N VAL A 3 23.55 14.68 9.49
CA VAL A 3 22.49 14.40 8.53
C VAL A 3 21.27 14.06 9.39
N PRO A 4 20.25 14.93 9.52
CA PRO A 4 19.04 14.52 10.21
C PRO A 4 18.42 13.43 9.35
N THR A 5 18.39 12.21 9.88
CA THR A 5 17.64 11.08 9.35
C THR A 5 16.18 11.53 9.30
N VAL A 6 15.74 12.01 8.14
CA VAL A 6 14.33 12.33 7.89
C VAL A 6 13.58 11.01 8.04
N LEU A 7 13.02 10.77 9.22
CA LEU A 7 11.93 9.84 9.43
C LEU A 7 10.83 10.32 8.48
N LEU A 8 10.75 9.67 7.32
CA LEU A 8 9.76 9.95 6.28
C LEU A 8 8.39 9.52 6.82
N ALA A 9 7.84 10.30 7.76
CA ALA A 9 6.51 10.10 8.30
C ALA A 9 5.52 10.43 7.19
N THR A 10 5.02 9.40 6.53
CA THR A 10 4.00 9.54 5.49
C THR A 10 2.70 9.99 6.13
N VAL A 11 2.39 11.27 5.94
CA VAL A 11 1.14 11.89 6.39
C VAL A 11 0.06 11.53 5.38
N VAL A 12 -0.87 10.67 5.78
CA VAL A 12 -2.03 10.30 4.96
C VAL A 12 -3.28 10.87 5.60
N HIS A 13 -4.18 11.43 4.79
CA HIS A 13 -5.47 11.87 5.30
C HIS A 13 -6.22 10.67 5.91
N LYS A 14 -6.89 10.87 7.04
CA LYS A 14 -7.70 9.81 7.69
C LYS A 14 -8.76 9.22 6.75
N LYS A 15 -9.31 10.04 5.85
CA LYS A 15 -10.28 9.61 4.82
C LYS A 15 -9.63 8.82 3.68
N CYS A 16 -8.37 9.10 3.35
CA CYS A 16 -7.60 8.42 2.30
C CYS A 16 -6.84 7.19 2.84
N PHE A 17 -6.90 6.93 4.15
CA PHE A 17 -6.27 5.78 4.77
C PHE A 17 -7.16 4.54 4.60
N THR A 18 -7.19 4.03 3.38
CA THR A 18 -8.03 2.92 2.96
C THR A 18 -7.19 1.81 2.34
N CYS A 19 -7.74 0.61 2.31
CA CYS A 19 -7.11 -0.52 1.65
C CYS A 19 -7.08 -0.31 0.13
N ALA A 20 -5.92 -0.47 -0.50
CA ALA A 20 -5.75 -0.31 -1.94
C ALA A 20 -6.57 -1.31 -2.79
N ILE A 21 -7.06 -2.40 -2.19
CA ILE A 21 -7.83 -3.45 -2.88
C ILE A 21 -9.35 -3.26 -2.68
N CYS A 22 -9.79 -3.09 -1.44
CA CYS A 22 -11.21 -3.12 -1.07
C CYS A 22 -11.76 -1.80 -0.49
N ASP A 23 -10.95 -0.72 -0.50
CA ASP A 23 -11.26 0.61 0.05
C ASP A 23 -11.70 0.64 1.51
N THR A 24 -11.58 -0.47 2.23
CA THR A 24 -11.95 -0.51 3.64
C THR A 24 -11.07 0.45 4.42
N GLN A 25 -11.70 1.28 5.25
CA GLN A 25 -11.00 2.26 6.07
C GLN A 25 -10.09 1.56 7.08
N LEU A 26 -8.82 1.90 7.04
CA LEU A 26 -7.79 1.33 7.89
C LEU A 26 -7.72 2.10 9.20
N LYS A 27 -7.32 1.40 10.27
CA LYS A 27 -7.05 2.00 11.57
C LYS A 27 -5.55 1.91 11.84
N LEU A 28 -5.00 2.94 12.49
CA LEU A 28 -3.62 2.95 12.94
C LEU A 28 -3.35 1.69 13.79
N GLY A 29 -2.29 0.96 13.47
CA GLY A 29 -1.93 -0.31 14.12
C GLY A 29 -2.62 -1.56 13.55
N GLY A 30 -3.59 -1.42 12.63
CA GLY A 30 -4.33 -2.53 12.01
C GLY A 30 -4.01 -2.76 10.53
N CYS A 31 -2.90 -2.24 10.02
CA CYS A 31 -2.54 -2.30 8.61
C CYS A 31 -1.03 -2.38 8.41
N ALA A 32 -0.61 -2.92 7.28
CA ALA A 32 0.79 -2.93 6.87
C ALA A 32 0.93 -2.42 5.44
N GLU A 33 2.08 -1.79 5.18
CA GLU A 33 2.56 -1.49 3.84
C GLU A 33 3.40 -2.67 3.32
N ASP A 34 3.27 -2.97 2.03
CA ASP A 34 4.15 -3.92 1.37
C ASP A 34 5.30 -3.14 0.72
N LYS A 35 6.53 -3.32 1.23
CA LYS A 35 7.70 -2.54 0.78
C LYS A 35 8.04 -2.79 -0.70
N LEU A 36 7.74 -3.98 -1.22
CA LEU A 36 8.01 -4.31 -2.62
C LEU A 36 7.00 -3.62 -3.54
N LEU A 37 5.71 -3.72 -3.20
CA LEU A 37 4.67 -2.99 -3.95
C LEU A 37 4.82 -1.48 -3.80
N LYS A 38 5.27 -0.98 -2.64
CA LYS A 38 5.52 0.45 -2.44
C LYS A 38 6.50 1.04 -3.45
N ARG A 39 7.53 0.26 -3.83
CA ARG A 39 8.53 0.70 -4.79
C ARG A 39 8.02 0.67 -6.24
N GLN A 40 7.11 -0.25 -6.56
CA GLN A 40 6.56 -0.41 -7.91
C GLN A 40 5.34 0.50 -8.17
N PHE A 41 4.47 0.67 -7.17
CA PHE A 41 3.15 1.30 -7.33
C PHE A 41 2.93 2.51 -6.42
N GLY A 42 3.91 2.87 -5.60
CA GLY A 42 3.78 3.94 -4.61
C GLY A 42 3.11 3.47 -3.32
N LEU A 43 2.84 4.41 -2.41
CA LEU A 43 2.30 4.08 -1.08
C LEU A 43 0.93 3.40 -1.16
N MET A 44 0.90 2.11 -0.85
CA MET A 44 -0.31 1.30 -0.77
C MET A 44 -0.42 0.65 0.60
N TYR A 45 -1.60 0.77 1.19
CA TYR A 45 -1.92 0.17 2.47
C TYR A 45 -2.89 -1.00 2.27
N PHE A 46 -2.70 -2.07 3.05
CA PHE A 46 -3.54 -3.25 3.00
C PHE A 46 -4.22 -3.50 4.34
N CYS A 47 -5.49 -3.89 4.29
CA CYS A 47 -6.22 -4.37 5.46
C CYS A 47 -5.66 -5.73 5.90
N PRO A 48 -5.89 -6.18 7.15
CA PRO A 48 -5.26 -7.40 7.66
C PRO A 48 -5.66 -8.64 6.84
N THR A 49 -6.89 -8.67 6.32
CA THR A 49 -7.37 -9.73 5.41
C THR A 49 -6.57 -9.78 4.12
N HIS A 50 -6.35 -8.65 3.46
CA HIS A 50 -5.57 -8.59 2.22
C HIS A 50 -4.07 -8.60 2.48
N MET A 51 -3.61 -8.32 3.71
CA MET A 51 -2.21 -8.45 4.10
C MET A 51 -1.77 -9.91 4.11
N LEU A 52 -2.65 -10.82 4.53
CA LEU A 52 -2.42 -12.27 4.55
C LEU A 52 -2.28 -12.87 3.14
N LEU A 53 -2.70 -12.16 2.10
CA LEU A 53 -2.54 -12.63 0.73
C LEU A 53 -1.08 -12.57 0.29
N ASN A 54 -0.71 -13.54 -0.54
CA ASN A 54 0.59 -13.57 -1.20
C ASN A 54 0.74 -12.38 -2.16
N ARG A 55 2.00 -12.05 -2.48
CA ARG A 55 2.33 -10.95 -3.41
C ARG A 55 1.59 -11.10 -4.74
N ASP A 56 1.60 -12.28 -5.35
CA ASP A 56 0.95 -12.53 -6.64
C ASP A 56 -0.56 -12.31 -6.59
N GLN A 57 -1.22 -12.73 -5.51
CA GLN A 57 -2.65 -12.51 -5.30
C GLN A 57 -2.97 -11.02 -5.12
N LYS A 58 -2.15 -10.29 -4.35
CA LYS A 58 -2.27 -8.83 -4.21
C LYS A 58 -2.10 -8.14 -5.56
N LEU A 59 -1.14 -8.59 -6.36
CA LEU A 59 -0.81 -8.01 -7.65
C LEU A 59 -1.92 -8.27 -8.68
N ASP A 60 -2.49 -9.48 -8.70
CA ASP A 60 -3.67 -9.82 -9.52
C ASP A 60 -4.87 -8.94 -9.16
N LEU A 61 -5.15 -8.76 -7.86
CA LEU A 61 -6.23 -7.89 -7.39
C LEU A 61 -5.98 -6.42 -7.73
N LEU A 62 -4.73 -5.95 -7.61
CA LEU A 62 -4.36 -4.58 -7.98
C LEU A 62 -4.42 -4.35 -9.48
N LYS A 63 -4.02 -5.32 -10.32
CA LYS A 63 -4.17 -5.25 -11.77
C LYS A 63 -5.65 -5.14 -12.17
N LYS A 64 -6.52 -5.95 -11.55
CA LYS A 64 -7.99 -5.86 -11.75
C LYS A 64 -8.55 -4.51 -11.32
N ARG A 65 -8.01 -3.93 -10.25
CA ARG A 65 -8.44 -2.65 -9.68
C ARG A 65 -7.94 -1.45 -10.49
N PHE A 66 -6.70 -1.53 -10.96
CA PHE A 66 -5.96 -0.48 -11.65
C PHE A 66 -5.40 -1.05 -12.96
N PRO A 67 -6.17 -1.03 -14.06
CA PRO A 67 -5.73 -1.58 -15.34
C PRO A 67 -4.48 -0.86 -15.90
N VAL A 68 -4.18 0.35 -15.42
CA VAL A 68 -2.94 1.07 -15.74
C VAL A 68 -1.66 0.35 -15.26
N LEU A 69 -1.78 -0.58 -14.31
CA LEU A 69 -0.66 -1.37 -13.79
C LEU A 69 -0.29 -2.57 -14.68
N GLU A 70 -1.05 -2.86 -15.73
CA GLU A 70 -0.74 -3.95 -16.68
C GLU A 70 0.42 -3.61 -17.63
N HIS A 71 0.85 -2.34 -17.71
CA HIS A 71 1.92 -1.90 -18.61
C HIS A 71 3.30 -1.71 -17.93
N LEU A 72 3.44 -2.07 -16.66
CA LEU A 72 4.75 -2.10 -15.99
C LEU A 72 5.27 -3.55 -15.94
N ASP A 73 5.89 -3.98 -17.05
CA ASP A 73 6.72 -5.19 -17.13
C ASP A 73 8.18 -4.84 -16.77
#